data_AF-A0A1A8ZEN9-F1
#
_entry.id   AF-A0A1A8ZEN9-F1
#
_cell.length_a   1.000
_cell.length_b   1.000
_cell.length_c   1.000
_cell.angle_alpha   90.00
_cell.angle_beta   90.00
_cell.angle_gamma   90.00
#
_symmetry.space_group_name_H-M   'P 1'
#
loop_
_entity.id
_entity.type
_entity.pdbx_description
1 polymer ?
#
loop_
_entity_poly.entity_id
_entity_poly.type
_entity_poly.pdbx_seq_one_letter_code
_entity_poly.pdbx_strand_id
1 'polypeptide(L)'
;MAEPVWGPVHQDIVGLLADHPADVPAVVDHLTKLQDLLVRLPPFEASCPLADFNRLYLVITSTVLDGLYDDRFTDPAFLARLDVEFAARYFDALRFWTDSSPNTPRAWACLFRRLRGPDARPLPSAAAGVNAHINFDLPFALVTTLESLESEPVDGSDQHRDYLEINHIFAERIPELRRGYLDHWQLMIDMVNGDIDDWYQGELVEYTRNVAWRNAQKIWRCRHDPQARECERTRLDDNAALLGRLLLSPLGAFLQ
;
A
#
# COMPACT_ATOMS: atom_id res chain seq x y z
N MET A 1 -14.81 26.04 -14.29
CA MET A 1 -14.61 25.23 -13.08
C MET A 1 -13.91 23.95 -13.52
N ALA A 2 -12.79 23.59 -12.91
CA ALA A 2 -12.15 22.31 -13.21
C ALA A 2 -13.12 21.16 -12.89
N GLU A 3 -13.13 20.12 -13.70
CA GLU A 3 -13.94 18.94 -13.42
C GLU A 3 -13.49 18.32 -12.09
N PRO A 4 -14.42 17.93 -11.18
CA PRO A 4 -14.04 17.33 -9.91
C PRO A 4 -13.17 16.10 -10.12
N VAL A 5 -12.16 15.90 -9.26
CA VAL A 5 -11.17 14.80 -9.37
C VAL A 5 -11.81 13.42 -9.52
N TRP A 6 -12.96 13.21 -8.88
CA TRP A 6 -13.67 11.93 -8.85
C TRP A 6 -14.99 11.95 -9.63
N GLY A 7 -15.20 12.95 -10.48
CA GLY A 7 -16.40 13.06 -11.32
C GLY A 7 -17.69 12.96 -10.50
N PRO A 8 -18.62 12.04 -10.84
CA PRO A 8 -19.96 11.99 -10.23
C PRO A 8 -19.97 11.56 -8.76
N VAL A 9 -18.95 10.84 -8.28
CA VAL A 9 -18.87 10.35 -6.88
C VAL A 9 -18.00 11.24 -5.99
N HIS A 10 -17.66 12.45 -6.44
CA HIS A 10 -16.71 13.31 -5.72
C HIS A 10 -17.17 13.69 -4.31
N GLN A 11 -18.44 14.07 -4.13
CA GLN A 11 -18.95 14.40 -2.80
C GLN A 11 -18.99 13.17 -1.88
N ASP A 12 -19.31 12.00 -2.42
CA ASP A 12 -19.33 10.74 -1.66
C ASP A 12 -17.92 10.36 -1.18
N ILE A 13 -16.90 10.50 -2.05
CA ILE A 13 -15.50 10.24 -1.68
C ILE A 13 -15.00 11.27 -0.66
N VAL A 14 -15.31 12.56 -0.83
CA VAL A 14 -14.96 13.60 0.16
C VAL A 14 -15.61 13.31 1.51
N GLY A 15 -16.88 12.92 1.52
CA GLY A 15 -17.59 12.54 2.74
C GLY A 15 -16.98 11.33 3.43
N LEU A 16 -16.66 10.28 2.67
CA LEU A 16 -16.00 9.08 3.20
C LEU A 16 -14.61 9.37 3.77
N LEU A 17 -13.84 10.25 3.12
CA LEU A 17 -12.48 10.58 3.55
C LEU A 17 -12.41 11.62 4.68
N ALA A 18 -13.53 12.24 5.05
CA ALA A 18 -13.60 13.16 6.19
C ALA A 18 -13.46 12.40 7.53
N ASP A 19 -13.99 11.18 7.58
CA ASP A 19 -13.88 10.29 8.73
C ASP A 19 -12.52 9.55 8.73
N HIS A 20 -12.02 9.26 9.93
CA HIS A 20 -10.76 8.54 10.13
C HIS A 20 -11.07 7.23 10.89
N PRO A 21 -10.84 6.06 10.26
CA PRO A 21 -11.00 4.77 10.94
C PRO A 21 -10.17 4.70 12.22
N ALA A 22 -10.80 4.23 13.30
CA ALA A 22 -10.14 4.11 14.60
C ALA A 22 -9.65 2.68 14.91
N ASP A 23 -10.17 1.68 14.18
CA ASP A 23 -9.88 0.26 14.33
C ASP A 23 -9.95 -0.48 12.99
N VAL A 24 -9.50 -1.74 12.98
CA VAL A 24 -9.46 -2.58 11.77
C VAL A 24 -10.85 -2.83 11.16
N PRO A 25 -11.92 -3.11 11.93
CA PRO A 25 -13.27 -3.18 11.38
C PRO A 25 -13.70 -1.89 10.64
N ALA A 26 -13.41 -0.71 11.19
CA ALA A 26 -13.71 0.55 10.52
C ALA A 26 -12.87 0.75 9.25
N VAL A 27 -11.62 0.28 9.23
CA VAL A 27 -10.78 0.27 8.01
C VAL A 27 -11.42 -0.59 6.93
N VAL A 28 -11.84 -1.82 7.24
CA VAL A 28 -12.53 -2.72 6.30
C VAL A 28 -13.80 -2.08 5.75
N ASP A 29 -14.60 -1.44 6.60
CA ASP A 29 -15.81 -0.72 6.20
C ASP A 29 -15.50 0.45 5.24
N HIS A 30 -14.46 1.25 5.53
CA HIS A 30 -14.04 2.35 4.67
C HIS A 30 -13.52 1.86 3.32
N LEU A 31 -12.67 0.82 3.31
CA LEU A 31 -12.18 0.21 2.08
C LEU A 31 -13.30 -0.38 1.24
N THR A 32 -14.33 -0.97 1.87
CA THR A 32 -15.52 -1.50 1.20
C THR A 32 -16.32 -0.38 0.54
N LYS A 33 -16.66 0.67 1.30
CA LYS A 33 -17.37 1.84 0.76
C LYS A 33 -16.58 2.53 -0.36
N LEU A 34 -15.27 2.66 -0.18
CA LEU A 34 -14.39 3.23 -1.20
C LEU A 34 -14.39 2.37 -2.46
N GLN A 35 -14.37 1.04 -2.33
CA GLN A 35 -14.46 0.12 -3.47
C GLN A 35 -15.73 0.37 -4.28
N ASP A 36 -16.88 0.48 -3.62
CA ASP A 36 -18.17 0.72 -4.27
C ASP A 36 -18.22 2.06 -5.01
N LEU A 37 -17.52 3.07 -4.51
CA LEU A 37 -17.40 4.37 -5.18
C LEU A 37 -16.42 4.31 -6.36
N LEU A 38 -15.27 3.65 -6.20
CA LEU A 38 -14.23 3.57 -7.23
C LEU A 38 -14.67 2.81 -8.48
N VAL A 39 -15.52 1.78 -8.34
CA VAL A 39 -16.08 1.04 -9.49
C VAL A 39 -17.14 1.83 -10.27
N ARG A 40 -17.61 2.96 -9.73
CA ARG A 40 -18.54 3.89 -10.39
C ARG A 40 -17.81 5.04 -11.11
N LEU A 41 -16.49 5.02 -11.16
CA LEU A 41 -15.71 6.01 -11.91
C LEU A 41 -15.67 5.66 -13.39
N PRO A 42 -15.90 6.63 -14.31
CA PRO A 42 -15.78 6.41 -15.74
C PRO A 42 -14.29 6.28 -16.16
N PRO A 43 -14.01 5.56 -17.26
CA PRO A 43 -14.93 4.84 -18.12
C PRO A 43 -15.38 3.49 -17.51
N PHE A 44 -16.68 3.19 -17.54
CA PHE A 44 -17.25 1.95 -16.96
C PHE A 44 -16.83 0.67 -17.70
N GLU A 45 -16.25 0.81 -18.89
CA GLU A 45 -15.83 -0.31 -19.75
C GLU A 45 -14.40 -0.79 -19.45
N ALA A 46 -13.64 -0.06 -18.64
CA ALA A 46 -12.28 -0.42 -18.22
C ALA A 46 -12.16 -0.45 -16.69
N SER A 47 -11.27 -1.29 -16.17
CA SER A 47 -11.03 -1.34 -14.72
C SER A 47 -10.39 -0.03 -14.25
N CYS A 48 -10.90 0.55 -13.17
CA CYS A 48 -10.29 1.69 -12.51
C CYS A 48 -9.00 1.22 -11.79
N PRO A 49 -7.81 1.73 -12.14
CA PRO A 49 -6.53 1.33 -11.55
C PRO A 49 -6.49 1.30 -10.02
N LEU A 50 -7.15 2.28 -9.42
CA LEU A 50 -7.22 2.43 -7.97
C LEU A 50 -8.23 1.46 -7.35
N ALA A 51 -9.30 1.10 -8.07
CA ALA A 51 -10.25 0.08 -7.64
C ALA A 51 -9.59 -1.31 -7.59
N ASP A 52 -8.65 -1.61 -8.49
CA ASP A 52 -7.88 -2.86 -8.47
C ASP A 52 -6.99 -2.94 -7.23
N PHE A 53 -6.23 -1.88 -6.94
CA PHE A 53 -5.42 -1.79 -5.72
C PHE A 53 -6.30 -1.87 -4.45
N ASN A 54 -7.38 -1.08 -4.39
CA ASN A 54 -8.23 -1.02 -3.20
C ASN A 54 -8.88 -2.38 -2.91
N ARG A 55 -9.28 -3.13 -3.95
CA ARG A 55 -9.80 -4.50 -3.79
C ARG A 55 -8.76 -5.42 -3.20
N LEU A 56 -7.52 -5.37 -3.69
CA LEU A 56 -6.42 -6.16 -3.14
C LEU A 56 -6.19 -5.83 -1.68
N TYR A 57 -6.12 -4.54 -1.36
CA TYR A 57 -5.90 -4.08 0.01
C TYR A 57 -7.03 -4.54 0.95
N LEU A 58 -8.29 -4.40 0.53
CA LEU A 58 -9.46 -4.87 1.27
C LEU A 58 -9.38 -6.37 1.59
N VAL A 59 -8.98 -7.22 0.63
CA VAL A 59 -8.85 -8.68 0.85
C VAL A 59 -7.80 -8.99 1.92
N ILE A 60 -6.65 -8.31 1.86
CA ILE A 60 -5.55 -8.52 2.81
C ILE A 60 -5.96 -8.04 4.21
N THR A 61 -6.47 -6.81 4.34
CA THR A 61 -6.90 -6.26 5.64
C THR A 61 -8.06 -7.05 6.24
N SER A 62 -9.00 -7.56 5.44
CA SER A 62 -10.05 -8.45 5.95
C SER A 62 -9.47 -9.77 6.49
N THR A 63 -8.44 -10.32 5.84
CA THR A 63 -7.77 -11.53 6.34
C THR A 63 -6.97 -11.26 7.62
N VAL A 64 -6.36 -10.07 7.75
CA VAL A 64 -5.73 -9.63 8.99
C VAL A 64 -6.78 -9.50 10.10
N LEU A 65 -7.96 -8.93 9.81
CA LEU A 65 -9.05 -8.83 10.76
C LEU A 65 -9.50 -10.21 11.25
N ASP A 66 -9.68 -11.18 10.36
CA ASP A 66 -10.00 -12.56 10.74
C ASP A 66 -8.91 -13.16 11.63
N GLY A 67 -7.63 -12.97 11.27
CA GLY A 67 -6.48 -13.43 12.06
C GLY A 67 -6.39 -12.81 13.46
N LEU A 68 -6.87 -11.58 13.65
CA LEU A 68 -6.96 -10.93 14.96
C LEU A 68 -8.02 -11.60 15.86
N TYR A 69 -9.05 -12.22 15.29
CA TYR A 69 -10.06 -12.97 16.05
C TYR A 69 -9.65 -14.44 16.30
N ASP A 70 -8.79 -15.00 15.46
CA ASP A 70 -8.34 -16.39 15.51
C ASP A 70 -7.05 -16.61 16.33
N ASP A 71 -6.61 -15.62 17.12
CA ASP A 71 -5.34 -15.65 17.89
C ASP A 71 -4.11 -16.00 17.03
N ARG A 72 -4.09 -15.59 15.75
CA ARG A 72 -2.99 -15.87 14.80
C ARG A 72 -1.69 -15.13 15.16
N PHE A 73 -1.79 -14.06 15.93
CA PHE A 73 -0.73 -13.07 16.14
C PHE A 73 -0.24 -13.03 17.59
N THR A 74 1.06 -12.78 17.76
CA THR A 74 1.74 -12.76 19.07
C THR A 74 1.46 -11.46 19.83
N ASP A 75 1.43 -10.34 19.12
CA ASP A 75 1.10 -8.98 19.55
C ASP A 75 -0.02 -8.41 18.65
N PRO A 76 -1.28 -8.83 18.87
CA PRO A 76 -2.42 -8.36 18.09
C PRO A 76 -2.68 -6.86 18.25
N ALA A 77 -2.24 -6.25 19.36
CA ALA A 77 -2.36 -4.81 19.58
C ALA A 77 -1.44 -4.02 18.63
N PHE A 78 -0.21 -4.49 18.43
CA PHE A 78 0.70 -3.95 17.42
C PHE A 78 0.09 -4.02 16.02
N LEU A 79 -0.44 -5.18 15.61
CA LEU A 79 -1.00 -5.32 14.27
C LEU A 79 -2.27 -4.50 14.05
N ALA A 80 -3.18 -4.48 15.03
CA ALA A 80 -4.37 -3.65 14.92
C ALA A 80 -4.01 -2.17 14.76
N ARG A 81 -3.00 -1.69 15.51
CA ARG A 81 -2.51 -0.31 15.37
C ARG A 81 -1.82 -0.08 14.03
N LEU A 82 -0.97 -1.01 13.58
CA LEU A 82 -0.27 -0.92 12.31
C LEU A 82 -1.26 -0.84 11.13
N ASP A 83 -2.30 -1.67 11.12
CA ASP A 83 -3.29 -1.68 10.05
C ASP A 83 -4.02 -0.33 9.94
N VAL A 84 -4.44 0.24 11.07
CA VAL A 84 -5.05 1.58 11.13
C VAL A 84 -4.09 2.68 10.64
N GLU A 85 -2.85 2.67 11.11
CA GLU A 85 -1.82 3.65 10.69
C GLU A 85 -1.45 3.52 9.21
N PHE A 86 -1.51 2.30 8.68
CA PHE A 86 -1.23 2.01 7.29
C PHE A 86 -2.38 2.51 6.41
N ALA A 87 -3.62 2.21 6.77
CA ALA A 87 -4.82 2.68 6.10
C ALA A 87 -4.91 4.21 6.09
N ALA A 88 -4.62 4.85 7.23
CA ALA A 88 -4.64 6.30 7.38
C ALA A 88 -3.78 7.01 6.31
N ARG A 89 -2.60 6.46 5.99
CA ARG A 89 -1.69 7.03 4.98
C ARG A 89 -2.24 6.92 3.57
N TYR A 90 -2.88 5.80 3.23
CA TYR A 90 -3.56 5.64 1.96
C TYR A 90 -4.71 6.66 1.83
N PHE A 91 -5.53 6.80 2.87
CA PHE A 91 -6.62 7.77 2.89
C PHE A 91 -6.11 9.23 2.85
N ASP A 92 -4.99 9.54 3.51
CA ASP A 92 -4.33 10.84 3.41
C ASP A 92 -3.84 11.13 1.99
N ALA A 93 -3.25 10.15 1.30
CA ALA A 93 -2.86 10.32 -0.09
C ALA A 93 -4.07 10.65 -0.98
N LEU A 94 -5.21 10.01 -0.75
CA LEU A 94 -6.46 10.32 -1.45
C LEU A 94 -7.01 11.71 -1.09
N ARG A 95 -6.97 12.11 0.19
CA ARG A 95 -7.35 13.47 0.62
C ARG A 95 -6.50 14.53 -0.08
N PHE A 96 -5.17 14.39 0.00
CA PHE A 96 -4.26 15.32 -0.66
C PHE A 96 -4.48 15.40 -2.17
N TRP A 97 -4.71 14.26 -2.83
CA TRP A 97 -5.02 14.24 -4.25
C TRP A 97 -6.36 14.93 -4.57
N THR A 98 -7.38 14.69 -3.75
CA THR A 98 -8.71 15.30 -3.88
C THR A 98 -8.63 16.82 -3.81
N ASP A 99 -7.83 17.33 -2.88
CA ASP A 99 -7.63 18.77 -2.65
C ASP A 99 -6.64 19.41 -3.63
N SER A 100 -6.11 18.65 -4.60
CA SER A 100 -5.02 19.08 -5.48
C SER A 100 -3.81 19.62 -4.70
N SER A 101 -3.55 19.03 -3.53
CA SER A 101 -2.53 19.48 -2.60
C SER A 101 -1.13 19.16 -3.11
N PRO A 102 -0.16 20.09 -2.98
CA PRO A 102 1.24 19.82 -3.30
C PRO A 102 1.85 18.75 -2.38
N ASN A 103 1.18 18.39 -1.28
CA ASN A 103 1.61 17.36 -0.36
C ASN A 103 1.25 15.94 -0.81
N THR A 104 0.56 15.78 -1.95
CA THR A 104 0.26 14.45 -2.49
C THR A 104 1.56 13.69 -2.74
N PRO A 105 1.77 12.50 -2.14
CA PRO A 105 2.97 11.70 -2.37
C PRO A 105 3.17 11.39 -3.85
N ARG A 106 4.39 11.56 -4.36
CA ARG A 106 4.73 11.26 -5.75
C ARG A 106 4.54 9.78 -6.07
N ALA A 107 4.78 8.91 -5.09
CA ALA A 107 4.55 7.47 -5.18
C ALA A 107 3.09 7.16 -5.58
N TRP A 108 2.13 7.81 -4.93
CA TRP A 108 0.70 7.69 -5.21
C TRP A 108 0.25 8.46 -6.45
N ALA A 109 0.79 9.67 -6.67
CA ALA A 109 0.42 10.51 -7.80
C ALA A 109 0.67 9.83 -9.17
N CYS A 110 1.61 8.88 -9.24
CA CYS A 110 1.86 8.09 -10.46
C CYS A 110 0.66 7.21 -10.84
N LEU A 111 0.00 6.61 -9.86
CA LEU A 111 -1.24 5.84 -10.05
C LEU A 111 -2.44 6.77 -10.26
N PHE A 112 -2.59 7.80 -9.43
CA PHE A 112 -3.76 8.70 -9.47
C PHE A 112 -3.90 9.46 -10.80
N ARG A 113 -2.79 9.85 -11.42
CA ARG A 113 -2.81 10.48 -12.75
C ARG A 113 -3.35 9.57 -13.86
N ARG A 114 -3.40 8.26 -13.63
CA ARG A 114 -3.86 7.26 -14.61
C ARG A 114 -5.29 6.77 -14.39
N LEU A 115 -5.98 7.29 -13.38
CA LEU A 115 -7.37 6.94 -13.08
C LEU A 115 -8.31 7.06 -14.28
N ARG A 116 -8.02 8.00 -15.20
CA ARG A 116 -8.87 8.32 -16.37
C ARG A 116 -8.19 8.05 -17.72
N GLY A 117 -7.10 7.29 -17.71
CA GLY A 117 -6.32 7.01 -18.93
C GLY A 117 -6.82 5.76 -19.67
N PRO A 118 -6.74 5.72 -21.02
CA PRO A 118 -7.07 4.54 -21.82
C PRO A 118 -6.13 3.34 -21.56
N ASP A 119 -5.00 3.58 -20.90
CA ASP A 119 -3.97 2.57 -20.58
C ASP A 119 -4.14 1.94 -19.18
N ALA A 120 -5.34 2.03 -18.60
CA ALA A 120 -5.67 1.43 -17.30
C ALA A 120 -5.63 -0.09 -17.38
N ARG A 121 -4.49 -0.67 -17.00
CA ARG A 121 -4.24 -2.11 -17.04
C ARG A 121 -4.32 -2.67 -15.61
N PRO A 122 -5.20 -3.65 -15.34
CA PRO A 122 -5.51 -4.04 -13.97
C PRO A 122 -4.29 -4.48 -13.13
N LEU A 123 -3.41 -5.27 -13.73
CA LEU A 123 -2.23 -5.83 -13.06
C LEU A 123 -1.16 -4.76 -12.70
N PRO A 124 -0.62 -3.97 -13.66
CA PRO A 124 0.31 -2.88 -13.34
C PRO A 124 -0.26 -1.84 -12.38
N SER A 125 -1.57 -1.63 -12.40
CA SER A 125 -2.25 -0.69 -11.53
C SER A 125 -2.27 -1.15 -10.07
N ALA A 126 -2.66 -2.40 -9.82
CA ALA A 126 -2.56 -2.99 -8.48
C ALA A 126 -1.10 -2.98 -7.99
N ALA A 127 -0.15 -3.37 -8.83
CA ALA A 127 1.27 -3.36 -8.48
C ALA A 127 1.83 -1.96 -8.15
N ALA A 128 1.41 -0.92 -8.89
CA ALA A 128 1.81 0.45 -8.60
C ALA A 128 1.24 0.96 -7.27
N GLY A 129 -0.01 0.58 -6.92
CA GLY A 129 -0.59 0.87 -5.62
C GLY A 129 0.13 0.12 -4.50
N VAL A 130 0.39 -1.19 -4.67
CA VAL A 130 1.18 -2.00 -3.73
C VAL A 130 2.55 -1.39 -3.50
N ASN A 131 3.22 -0.94 -4.57
CA ASN A 131 4.50 -0.27 -4.47
C ASN A 131 4.44 1.03 -3.66
N ALA A 132 3.46 1.90 -3.92
CA ALA A 132 3.32 3.12 -3.15
C ALA A 132 3.03 2.81 -1.66
N HIS A 133 2.15 1.85 -1.42
CA HIS A 133 1.77 1.47 -0.06
C HIS A 133 2.93 0.82 0.70
N ILE A 134 3.57 -0.22 0.14
CA ILE A 134 4.64 -0.96 0.82
C ILE A 134 5.94 -0.15 0.91
N ASN A 135 6.37 0.51 -0.17
CA ASN A 135 7.70 1.14 -0.20
C ASN A 135 7.72 2.56 0.36
N PHE A 136 6.58 3.26 0.35
CA PHE A 136 6.47 4.61 0.87
C PHE A 136 5.65 4.66 2.17
N ASP A 137 4.42 4.14 2.22
CA ASP A 137 3.57 4.32 3.42
C ASP A 137 4.02 3.44 4.60
N LEU A 138 4.29 2.16 4.37
CA LEU A 138 4.52 1.14 5.42
C LEU A 138 5.69 1.47 6.37
N PRO A 139 6.86 1.96 5.92
CA PRO A 139 7.95 2.35 6.82
C PRO A 139 7.53 3.43 7.81
N PHE A 140 6.73 4.40 7.36
CA PHE A 140 6.22 5.44 8.24
C PHE A 140 5.10 4.94 9.14
N ALA A 141 4.24 4.03 8.67
CA ALA A 141 3.19 3.41 9.49
C ALA A 141 3.79 2.62 10.65
N LEU A 142 4.84 1.85 10.38
CA LEU A 142 5.62 1.14 11.40
C LEU A 142 6.19 2.08 12.45
N VAL A 143 6.85 3.17 12.03
CA VAL A 143 7.44 4.14 12.98
C VAL A 143 6.37 4.77 13.86
N THR A 144 5.26 5.24 13.30
CA THR A 144 4.18 5.84 14.10
C THR A 144 3.53 4.82 15.04
N THR A 145 3.34 3.58 14.58
CA THR A 145 2.79 2.50 15.41
C THR A 145 3.69 2.20 16.60
N LEU A 146 4.97 1.95 16.34
CA LEU A 146 5.95 1.61 17.38
C LEU A 146 6.13 2.77 18.37
N GLU A 147 6.14 4.00 17.88
CA GLU A 147 6.18 5.20 18.73
C GLU A 147 4.96 5.29 19.64
N SER A 148 3.76 5.03 19.12
CA SER A 148 2.51 5.03 19.91
C SER A 148 2.44 3.92 20.96
N LEU A 149 3.18 2.84 20.76
CA LEU A 149 3.25 1.69 21.66
C LEU A 149 4.47 1.73 22.59
N GLU A 150 5.24 2.83 22.57
CA GLU A 150 6.49 2.98 23.31
C GLU A 150 7.50 1.83 23.05
N SER A 151 7.48 1.29 21.83
CA SER A 151 8.30 0.18 21.36
C SER A 151 9.27 0.62 20.26
N GLU A 152 10.18 -0.26 19.84
CA GLU A 152 11.18 0.03 18.81
C GLU A 152 11.20 -1.08 17.74
N PRO A 153 11.61 -0.78 16.48
CA PRO A 153 11.68 -1.77 15.42
C PRO A 153 12.91 -2.69 15.60
N VAL A 154 12.81 -3.65 16.51
CA VAL A 154 13.87 -4.61 16.84
C VAL A 154 13.65 -5.93 16.13
N ASP A 155 14.68 -6.41 15.44
CA ASP A 155 14.62 -7.70 14.75
C ASP A 155 14.40 -8.84 15.76
N GLY A 156 13.40 -9.66 15.48
CA GLY A 156 13.06 -10.84 16.28
C GLY A 156 12.17 -10.54 17.49
N SER A 157 11.72 -9.30 17.68
CA SER A 157 10.64 -8.99 18.62
C SER A 157 9.32 -9.62 18.18
N ASP A 158 8.33 -9.67 19.08
CA ASP A 158 6.99 -10.17 18.77
C ASP A 158 6.34 -9.34 17.65
N GLN A 159 6.52 -8.02 17.66
CA GLN A 159 6.06 -7.13 16.58
C GLN A 159 6.73 -7.45 15.24
N HIS A 160 8.02 -7.78 15.24
CA HIS A 160 8.71 -8.18 14.00
C HIS A 160 8.18 -9.51 13.47
N ARG A 161 7.90 -10.48 14.35
CA ARG A 161 7.31 -11.78 13.95
C ARG A 161 5.93 -11.58 13.34
N ASP A 162 5.09 -10.78 13.97
CA ASP A 162 3.75 -10.49 13.48
C ASP A 162 3.76 -9.67 12.19
N TYR A 163 4.68 -8.71 12.05
CA TYR A 163 4.92 -8.02 10.80
C TYR A 163 5.28 -9.00 9.66
N LEU A 164 6.12 -10.01 9.95
CA LEU A 164 6.46 -11.04 8.98
C LEU A 164 5.28 -11.97 8.66
N GLU A 165 4.36 -12.17 9.61
CA GLU A 165 3.14 -12.98 9.41
C GLU A 165 2.19 -12.35 8.37
N ILE A 166 2.15 -11.03 8.25
CA ILE A 166 1.40 -10.35 7.18
C ILE A 166 1.89 -10.81 5.79
N ASN A 167 3.20 -11.06 5.64
CA ASN A 167 3.73 -11.56 4.37
C ASN A 167 3.26 -12.99 4.07
N HIS A 168 3.00 -13.80 5.10
CA HIS A 168 2.39 -15.12 4.94
C HIS A 168 0.94 -15.00 4.48
N ILE A 169 0.15 -14.10 5.11
CA ILE A 169 -1.21 -13.77 4.66
C ILE A 169 -1.22 -13.31 3.20
N PHE A 170 -0.29 -12.43 2.83
CA PHE A 170 -0.15 -11.97 1.45
C PHE A 170 0.15 -13.13 0.50
N ALA A 171 1.09 -14.01 0.85
CA ALA A 171 1.43 -15.21 0.06
C ALA A 171 0.28 -16.22 -0.06
N GLU A 172 -0.54 -16.39 0.99
CA GLU A 172 -1.71 -17.27 0.99
C GLU A 172 -2.83 -16.77 0.07
N ARG A 173 -3.02 -15.45 0.01
CA ARG A 173 -4.07 -14.82 -0.80
C ARG A 173 -3.64 -14.56 -2.25
N ILE A 174 -2.34 -14.45 -2.52
CA ILE A 174 -1.80 -14.26 -3.88
C ILE A 174 -2.36 -15.29 -4.88
N PRO A 175 -2.44 -16.60 -4.62
CA PRO A 175 -3.00 -17.58 -5.56
C PRO A 175 -4.47 -17.33 -5.93
N GLU A 176 -5.29 -16.88 -4.98
CA GLU A 176 -6.70 -16.55 -5.22
C GLU A 176 -6.81 -15.29 -6.08
N LEU A 177 -5.95 -14.31 -5.82
CA LEU A 177 -5.80 -13.10 -6.62
C LEU A 177 -5.21 -13.42 -8.01
N ARG A 178 -4.31 -14.40 -8.12
CA ARG A 178 -3.66 -14.86 -9.37
C ARG A 178 -4.63 -15.55 -10.31
N ARG A 179 -5.67 -16.23 -9.81
CA ARG A 179 -6.72 -16.79 -10.69
C ARG A 179 -7.50 -15.70 -11.43
N GLY A 180 -7.51 -14.46 -10.93
CA GLY A 180 -8.04 -13.28 -11.63
C GLY A 180 -7.02 -12.53 -12.47
N TYR A 181 -5.71 -12.71 -12.24
CA TYR A 181 -4.63 -11.91 -12.82
C TYR A 181 -3.41 -12.83 -13.09
N LEU A 182 -3.09 -13.03 -14.38
CA LEU A 182 -2.13 -14.00 -14.95
C LEU A 182 -0.73 -14.12 -14.28
N ASP A 183 0.00 -15.18 -14.68
CA ASP A 183 1.31 -15.70 -14.20
C ASP A 183 2.42 -14.69 -13.86
N HIS A 184 2.33 -13.43 -14.29
CA HIS A 184 3.36 -12.41 -14.13
C HIS A 184 3.25 -11.56 -12.84
N TRP A 185 2.25 -11.79 -11.99
CA TRP A 185 2.11 -11.11 -10.69
C TRP A 185 3.35 -11.25 -9.79
N GLN A 186 4.02 -12.41 -9.84
CA GLN A 186 5.21 -12.67 -9.01
C GLN A 186 6.36 -11.74 -9.38
N LEU A 187 6.65 -11.58 -10.68
CA LEU A 187 7.70 -10.68 -11.18
C LEU A 187 7.44 -9.22 -10.78
N MET A 188 6.17 -8.82 -10.71
CA MET A 188 5.79 -7.48 -10.29
C MET A 188 6.01 -7.28 -8.78
N ILE A 189 5.71 -8.29 -7.96
CA ILE A 189 6.01 -8.27 -6.52
C ILE A 189 7.52 -8.23 -6.27
N ASP A 190 8.28 -9.05 -6.97
CA ASP A 190 9.74 -9.12 -6.83
C ASP A 190 10.37 -7.76 -7.19
N MET A 191 9.94 -7.15 -8.29
CA MET A 191 10.37 -5.81 -8.70
C MET A 191 9.95 -4.73 -7.69
N VAL A 192 8.77 -4.85 -7.07
CA VAL A 192 8.32 -3.92 -6.03
C VAL A 192 9.12 -4.10 -4.74
N ASN A 193 9.52 -5.31 -4.39
CA ASN A 193 10.37 -5.56 -3.23
C ASN A 193 11.87 -5.24 -3.48
N GLY A 194 12.22 -4.77 -4.68
CA GLY A 194 13.57 -4.33 -5.04
C GLY A 194 14.50 -5.46 -5.50
N ASP A 195 13.95 -6.57 -5.99
CA ASP A 195 14.69 -7.74 -6.41
C ASP A 195 14.69 -7.89 -7.94
N ILE A 196 15.74 -7.36 -8.59
CA ILE A 196 16.00 -7.61 -10.03
C ILE A 196 17.37 -8.28 -10.24
N ASP A 197 18.12 -8.61 -9.18
CA ASP A 197 19.53 -9.02 -9.31
C ASP A 197 19.93 -10.37 -8.65
N ASP A 198 19.05 -11.11 -7.98
CA ASP A 198 19.41 -12.45 -7.48
C ASP A 198 18.49 -13.56 -8.01
N TRP A 199 18.84 -14.04 -9.21
CA TRP A 199 18.14 -15.12 -9.88
C TRP A 199 18.93 -16.42 -9.90
N TYR A 200 19.45 -16.88 -8.75
CA TYR A 200 20.02 -18.23 -8.64
C TYR A 200 19.87 -18.82 -7.23
N GLN A 201 19.35 -20.06 -7.20
CA GLN A 201 19.50 -21.05 -6.11
C GLN A 201 18.75 -20.77 -4.79
N GLY A 202 17.50 -21.22 -4.68
CA GLY A 202 16.94 -21.88 -3.49
C GLY A 202 16.83 -21.15 -2.14
N GLU A 203 17.41 -19.96 -1.97
CA GLU A 203 17.44 -19.16 -0.73
C GLU A 203 16.51 -17.92 -0.79
N LEU A 204 15.58 -17.90 -1.75
CA LEU A 204 14.77 -16.73 -2.14
C LEU A 204 13.75 -16.23 -1.08
N VAL A 205 13.52 -16.97 0.00
CA VAL A 205 12.42 -16.71 0.93
C VAL A 205 12.84 -15.81 2.11
N GLU A 206 14.13 -15.80 2.46
CA GLU A 206 14.65 -15.08 3.64
C GLU A 206 15.09 -13.63 3.32
N TYR A 207 15.36 -13.30 2.05
CA TYR A 207 16.03 -12.04 1.68
C TYR A 207 15.08 -10.90 1.26
N THR A 208 13.89 -11.20 0.73
CA THR A 208 12.92 -10.22 0.18
C THR A 208 12.03 -9.54 1.23
N ARG A 209 12.05 -9.99 2.50
CA ARG A 209 11.02 -9.63 3.50
C ARG A 209 11.32 -8.45 4.44
N ASN A 210 12.38 -7.68 4.22
CA ASN A 210 12.85 -6.72 5.23
C ASN A 210 13.09 -5.29 4.72
N VAL A 211 12.63 -4.90 3.53
CA VAL A 211 12.93 -3.55 3.00
C VAL A 211 12.15 -2.47 3.76
N ALA A 212 10.84 -2.63 3.95
CA ALA A 212 10.02 -1.65 4.66
C ALA A 212 10.40 -1.56 6.15
N TRP A 213 10.63 -2.70 6.81
CA TRP A 213 11.10 -2.76 8.20
C TRP A 213 12.51 -2.17 8.38
N ARG A 214 13.47 -2.48 7.50
CA ARG A 214 14.80 -1.80 7.51
C ARG A 214 14.68 -0.30 7.27
N ASN A 215 13.78 0.15 6.40
CA ASN A 215 13.50 1.58 6.22
C ASN A 215 12.89 2.18 7.50
N ALA A 216 11.98 1.47 8.16
CA ALA A 216 11.43 1.89 9.45
C ALA A 216 12.53 2.01 10.52
N GLN A 217 13.48 1.07 10.59
CA GLN A 217 14.65 1.17 11.47
C GLN A 217 15.52 2.39 11.18
N LYS A 218 15.75 2.71 9.90
CA LYS A 218 16.50 3.92 9.50
C LYS A 218 15.77 5.19 9.93
N ILE A 219 14.47 5.28 9.65
CA ILE A 219 13.63 6.42 10.05
C ILE A 219 13.56 6.53 11.58
N TRP A 220 13.45 5.41 12.30
CA TRP A 220 13.43 5.38 13.76
C TRP A 220 14.67 6.02 14.38
N ARG A 221 15.85 5.74 13.82
CA ARG A 221 17.12 6.32 14.30
C ARG A 221 17.19 7.84 14.14
N CYS A 222 16.50 8.40 13.14
CA CYS A 222 16.45 9.85 12.90
C CYS A 222 15.11 10.50 13.29
N ARG A 223 14.22 9.80 14.01
CA ARG A 223 12.83 10.26 14.26
C ARG A 223 12.71 11.61 14.98
N HIS A 224 13.71 11.95 15.79
CA HIS A 224 13.81 13.21 16.53
C HIS A 224 14.52 14.34 15.77
N ASP A 225 14.98 14.07 14.54
CA ASP A 225 15.55 15.05 13.63
C ASP A 225 14.57 15.28 12.45
N PRO A 226 13.81 16.40 12.47
CA PRO A 226 12.82 16.68 11.43
C PRO A 226 13.41 16.75 10.03
N GLN A 227 14.64 17.26 9.88
CA GLN A 227 15.29 17.40 8.57
C GLN A 227 15.71 16.04 8.03
N ALA A 228 16.33 15.20 8.87
CA ALA A 228 16.71 13.84 8.47
C ALA A 228 15.49 12.97 8.14
N ARG A 229 14.41 13.08 8.91
CA ARG A 229 13.14 12.38 8.63
C ARG A 229 12.53 12.82 7.29
N GLU A 230 12.56 14.11 6.99
CA GLU A 230 12.06 14.65 5.72
C GLU A 230 12.91 14.22 4.52
N CYS A 231 14.23 14.12 4.68
CA CYS A 231 15.13 13.54 3.69
C CYS A 231 14.77 12.08 3.37
N GLU A 232 14.53 11.25 4.39
CA GLU A 232 14.09 9.86 4.20
C GLU A 232 12.71 9.77 3.52
N ARG A 233 11.77 10.64 3.90
CA ARG A 233 10.46 10.76 3.25
C ARG A 233 10.60 11.06 1.77
N THR A 234 11.40 12.06 1.44
CA THR A 234 11.65 12.47 0.05
C THR A 234 12.30 11.33 -0.75
N ARG A 235 13.30 10.65 -0.17
CA ARG A 235 14.01 9.52 -0.80
C ARG A 235 13.07 8.35 -1.09
N LEU A 236 12.27 7.92 -0.12
CA LEU A 236 11.33 6.81 -0.30
C LEU A 236 10.24 7.16 -1.31
N ASP A 237 9.71 8.39 -1.25
CA ASP A 237 8.69 8.86 -2.19
C ASP A 237 9.23 8.89 -3.63
N ASP A 238 10.47 9.37 -3.84
CA ASP A 238 11.10 9.39 -5.16
C ASP A 238 11.36 8.00 -5.73
N ASN A 239 11.89 7.09 -4.90
CA ASN A 239 12.18 5.72 -5.30
C ASN A 239 10.89 4.96 -5.66
N ALA A 240 9.88 5.04 -4.79
CA ALA A 240 8.58 4.42 -5.05
C ALA A 240 7.92 5.05 -6.29
N ALA A 241 8.01 6.37 -6.48
CA ALA A 241 7.46 7.01 -7.67
C ALA A 241 8.19 6.58 -8.96
N LEU A 242 9.51 6.38 -8.92
CA LEU A 242 10.28 5.87 -10.06
C LEU A 242 9.83 4.46 -10.45
N LEU A 243 9.75 3.54 -9.49
CA LEU A 243 9.25 2.19 -9.70
C LEU A 243 7.80 2.20 -10.21
N GLY A 244 6.93 3.01 -9.60
CA GLY A 244 5.54 3.19 -10.04
C GLY A 244 5.44 3.64 -11.51
N ARG A 245 6.27 4.60 -11.94
CA ARG A 245 6.30 5.03 -13.34
C ARG A 245 6.78 3.92 -14.28
N LEU A 246 7.76 3.12 -13.86
CA LEU A 246 8.29 2.00 -14.64
C LEU A 246 7.25 0.88 -14.78
N LEU A 247 6.63 0.46 -13.68
CA LEU A 247 5.52 -0.51 -13.62
C LEU A 247 4.40 -0.13 -14.59
N LEU A 248 4.03 1.14 -14.58
CA LEU A 248 2.94 1.63 -15.41
C LEU A 248 3.38 1.95 -16.85
N SER A 249 4.67 1.96 -17.18
CA SER A 249 5.17 2.25 -18.53
C SER A 249 4.83 1.12 -19.53
N PRO A 250 5.03 1.33 -20.84
CA PRO A 250 4.96 0.26 -21.84
C PRO A 250 5.95 -0.88 -21.57
N LEU A 251 7.05 -0.66 -20.84
CA LEU A 251 7.97 -1.73 -20.44
C LEU A 251 7.32 -2.71 -19.46
N GLY A 252 6.48 -2.22 -18.55
CA GLY A 252 5.62 -3.08 -17.72
C GLY A 252 4.58 -3.88 -18.52
N ALA A 253 4.38 -3.58 -19.81
CA ALA A 253 3.57 -4.40 -20.71
C ALA A 253 4.25 -5.71 -21.13
N PHE A 254 5.59 -5.75 -21.14
CA PHE A 254 6.34 -6.98 -21.43
C PHE A 254 6.32 -7.96 -20.25
N LEU A 255 5.85 -7.51 -19.08
CA LEU A 255 5.64 -8.31 -17.87
C LEU A 255 4.16 -8.69 -17.68
N GLN A 256 3.36 -8.73 -18.74
CA GLN A 256 1.95 -9.17 -18.73
C GLN A 256 1.78 -10.50 -19.44
#